data_AF-A0A5A7PB98-F1
#
_entry.id   AF-A0A5A7PB98-F1
#
_cell.length_a   1.000
_cell.length_b   1.000
_cell.length_c   1.000
_cell.angle_alpha   90.00
_cell.angle_beta   90.00
_cell.angle_gamma   90.00
#
_symmetry.space_group_name_H-M   'P 1'
#
loop_
_entity.id
_entity.type
_entity.pdbx_description
1 polymer ?
#
loop_
_entity_poly.entity_id
_entity_poly.type
_entity_poly.pdbx_seq_one_letter_code
_entity_poly.pdbx_strand_id
1 'polypeptide(L)'
;MVGVIGAAKATANVLEDLIESAGGCAVVDGGFATQLEKHGASINDPLWSALCLIKDPHLINRVHLEYLEAGADVIVTSSYQATIPGFVSRGLSTEEAESLLTKSVKIATEARDKFWASAKRRSVGKYNRALVAASIGSYGAYLADGSEYSGNYGPKVTLEKLKDFHRRRLQVLVKAGPDLLAFETIPNKLEAQACVELLDEENVEIPSWICFSSVDGENAPSGESFEECLEIINKSSIVRAVGINCAPPHFILNLIHRFKELTSKAIVVYPNSGEIWDGVAKRWLPSKCFDDDKFEIFAGKWRDAGAQIIGGCCRTTPSTIQGISEVLKEGKWLHLTIYLLWEIWKARNCWTFQQLLCCCVNTLVELLIEVGYGVDYYCGVLSFDDALRVAWVFLVLYLAVCGLVLLSFIEDPFKLDAGFFKILPVIPLVMLYFVLYSWCQLGHVGQWLSLCFHLDCRCRQQGMVSQLSGLIASSLPGVVLYTLFLSRM
;
A
#
# COMPACT_ATOMS: atom_id res chain seq x y z
N MET A 1 22.84 28.01 -7.86
CA MET A 1 23.29 26.70 -7.30
C MET A 1 22.40 26.16 -6.18
N VAL A 2 21.55 26.96 -5.51
CA VAL A 2 20.67 26.46 -4.43
C VAL A 2 19.46 25.65 -4.95
N GLY A 3 18.97 25.92 -6.17
CA GLY A 3 17.80 25.23 -6.75
C GLY A 3 18.04 23.81 -7.29
N VAL A 4 19.29 23.46 -7.65
CA VAL A 4 19.62 22.12 -8.18
C VAL A 4 19.83 21.12 -7.04
N ILE A 5 20.42 21.57 -5.92
CA ILE A 5 20.65 20.76 -4.72
C ILE A 5 19.32 20.39 -4.04
N GLY A 6 18.30 21.27 -4.11
CA GLY A 6 16.97 21.00 -3.56
C GLY A 6 16.15 19.97 -4.35
N ALA A 7 16.29 19.93 -5.68
CA ALA A 7 15.59 18.97 -6.54
C ALA A 7 16.22 17.56 -6.46
N ALA A 8 17.55 17.47 -6.45
CA ALA A 8 18.28 16.20 -6.31
C ALA A 8 18.07 15.54 -4.91
N LYS A 9 17.84 16.34 -3.88
CA LYS A 9 17.52 15.83 -2.52
C LYS A 9 16.07 15.33 -2.41
N ALA A 10 15.16 15.79 -3.28
CA ALA A 10 13.76 15.41 -3.29
C ALA A 10 13.51 14.07 -4.03
N THR A 11 14.37 13.69 -4.99
CA THR A 11 14.28 12.40 -5.69
C THR A 11 14.92 11.25 -4.91
N ALA A 12 15.94 11.52 -4.09
CA ALA A 12 16.73 10.48 -3.41
C ALA A 12 15.97 9.62 -2.37
N ASN A 13 14.85 10.12 -1.85
CA ASN A 13 14.08 9.47 -0.77
C ASN A 13 12.63 9.12 -1.17
N VAL A 14 12.27 9.24 -2.45
CA VAL A 14 10.87 9.04 -2.90
C VAL A 14 10.32 7.65 -2.49
N LEU A 15 11.18 6.63 -2.46
CA LEU A 15 10.80 5.28 -2.07
C LEU A 15 10.55 5.18 -0.57
N GLU A 16 11.46 5.72 0.25
CA GLU A 16 11.33 5.75 1.70
C GLU A 16 10.10 6.54 2.14
N ASP A 17 9.88 7.72 1.53
CA ASP A 17 8.72 8.57 1.80
C ASP A 17 7.41 7.84 1.46
N LEU A 18 7.40 7.05 0.38
CA LEU A 18 6.26 6.19 0.03
C LEU A 18 6.04 5.09 1.08
N ILE A 19 7.10 4.37 1.48
CA ILE A 19 7.00 3.30 2.48
C ILE A 19 6.47 3.87 3.80
N GLU A 20 6.96 5.03 4.23
CA GLU A 20 6.51 5.70 5.44
C GLU A 20 5.04 6.12 5.34
N SER A 21 4.64 6.80 4.26
CA SER A 21 3.23 7.21 4.05
C SER A 21 2.27 6.03 3.90
N ALA A 22 2.75 4.89 3.40
CA ALA A 22 2.01 3.64 3.36
C ALA A 22 1.83 2.97 4.74
N GLY A 23 2.51 3.46 5.79
CA GLY A 23 2.45 2.90 7.15
C GLY A 23 3.52 1.85 7.42
N GLY A 24 4.68 1.97 6.75
CA GLY A 24 5.84 1.11 6.92
C GLY A 24 5.94 -0.05 5.92
N CYS A 25 4.89 -0.29 5.11
CA CYS A 25 4.93 -1.27 4.03
C CYS A 25 4.05 -0.82 2.85
N ALA A 26 4.66 -0.62 1.69
CA ALA A 26 3.97 -0.22 0.46
C ALA A 26 3.48 -1.42 -0.36
N VAL A 27 2.47 -1.20 -1.19
CA VAL A 27 1.89 -2.23 -2.08
C VAL A 27 2.37 -2.03 -3.52
N VAL A 28 2.97 -3.04 -4.14
CA VAL A 28 3.22 -3.08 -5.61
C VAL A 28 2.03 -3.74 -6.29
N ASP A 29 1.82 -3.43 -7.58
CA ASP A 29 0.83 -4.08 -8.41
C ASP A 29 1.07 -5.59 -8.62
N GLY A 30 0.29 -6.18 -9.53
CA GLY A 30 0.21 -7.63 -9.72
C GLY A 30 0.61 -8.10 -11.12
N GLY A 31 0.18 -9.31 -11.46
CA GLY A 31 0.40 -9.96 -12.75
C GLY A 31 -0.17 -9.14 -13.91
N PHE A 32 0.69 -8.36 -14.57
CA PHE A 32 0.25 -7.44 -15.63
C PHE A 32 -0.32 -8.18 -16.84
N ALA A 33 0.40 -9.18 -17.35
CA ALA A 33 -0.07 -9.99 -18.49
C ALA A 33 -1.33 -10.80 -18.17
N THR A 34 -1.45 -11.33 -16.95
CA THR A 34 -2.66 -12.04 -16.51
C THR A 34 -3.89 -11.14 -16.61
N GLN A 35 -3.76 -9.87 -16.20
CA GLN A 35 -4.87 -8.94 -16.27
C GLN A 35 -5.15 -8.47 -17.72
N LEU A 36 -4.12 -8.32 -18.55
CA LEU A 36 -4.29 -8.05 -19.99
C LEU A 36 -5.04 -9.19 -20.70
N GLU A 37 -4.70 -10.45 -20.44
CA GLU A 37 -5.41 -11.61 -20.98
C GLU A 37 -6.88 -11.63 -20.61
N LYS A 38 -7.22 -11.30 -19.35
CA LYS A 38 -8.61 -11.19 -18.90
C LYS A 38 -9.40 -10.13 -19.67
N HIS A 39 -8.72 -9.11 -20.19
CA HIS A 39 -9.31 -8.10 -21.06
C HIS A 39 -9.25 -8.45 -22.56
N GLY A 40 -8.82 -9.67 -22.91
CA GLY A 40 -8.83 -10.20 -24.27
C GLY A 40 -7.53 -9.99 -25.05
N ALA A 41 -6.45 -9.55 -24.41
CA ALA A 41 -5.14 -9.47 -25.07
C ALA A 41 -4.60 -10.87 -25.38
N SER A 42 -4.01 -11.05 -26.56
CA SER A 42 -3.30 -12.28 -26.92
C SER A 42 -1.84 -12.21 -26.48
N ILE A 43 -1.45 -13.08 -25.55
CA ILE A 43 -0.08 -13.14 -25.00
C ILE A 43 0.74 -14.32 -25.54
N ASN A 44 0.30 -14.98 -26.61
CA ASN A 44 1.04 -16.08 -27.25
C ASN A 44 2.09 -15.56 -28.26
N ASP A 45 2.98 -14.69 -27.80
CA ASP A 45 4.02 -14.07 -28.63
C ASP A 45 5.34 -13.94 -27.84
N PRO A 46 6.52 -14.11 -28.45
CA PRO A 46 7.80 -13.80 -27.80
C PRO A 46 7.89 -12.41 -27.14
N LEU A 47 7.15 -11.41 -27.64
CA LEU A 47 6.95 -10.09 -27.05
C LEU A 47 5.64 -9.98 -26.25
N TRP A 48 5.21 -11.06 -25.59
CA TRP A 48 3.90 -11.16 -24.95
C TRP A 48 3.57 -9.98 -24.03
N SER A 49 4.55 -9.47 -23.28
CA SER A 49 4.35 -8.32 -22.38
C SER A 49 4.36 -6.97 -23.11
N ALA A 50 5.00 -6.90 -24.28
CA ALA A 50 5.29 -5.67 -25.00
C ALA A 50 4.37 -5.44 -26.22
N LEU A 51 3.74 -6.49 -26.74
CA LEU A 51 2.86 -6.44 -27.91
C LEU A 51 1.65 -5.52 -27.69
N CYS A 52 1.15 -5.46 -26.45
CA CYS A 52 0.05 -4.56 -26.08
C CYS A 52 0.43 -3.08 -26.23
N LEU A 53 1.71 -2.69 -26.14
CA LEU A 53 2.13 -1.31 -26.38
C LEU A 53 1.89 -0.88 -27.84
N ILE A 54 1.98 -1.85 -28.75
CA ILE A 54 1.80 -1.68 -30.20
C ILE A 54 0.30 -1.70 -30.53
N LYS A 55 -0.38 -2.80 -30.17
CA LYS A 55 -1.75 -3.08 -30.63
C LYS A 55 -2.82 -2.43 -29.75
N ASP A 56 -2.70 -2.57 -28.44
CA ASP A 56 -3.79 -2.34 -27.49
C ASP A 56 -3.38 -1.47 -26.29
N PRO A 57 -2.81 -0.27 -26.49
CA PRO A 57 -2.30 0.58 -25.40
C PRO A 57 -3.39 1.04 -24.42
N HIS A 58 -4.65 1.04 -24.85
CA HIS A 58 -5.79 1.37 -23.99
C HIS A 58 -6.02 0.31 -22.89
N LEU A 59 -5.69 -0.96 -23.16
CA LEU A 59 -5.77 -2.03 -22.15
C LEU A 59 -4.72 -1.85 -21.07
N ILE A 60 -3.52 -1.40 -21.42
CA ILE A 60 -2.45 -1.09 -20.46
C ILE A 60 -2.92 -0.01 -19.48
N ASN A 61 -3.52 1.08 -19.97
CA ASN A 61 -4.08 2.13 -19.12
C ASN A 61 -5.15 1.60 -18.17
N ARG A 62 -6.05 0.74 -18.68
CA ARG A 62 -7.10 0.10 -17.88
C ARG A 62 -6.52 -0.75 -16.76
N VAL A 63 -5.54 -1.60 -17.05
CA VAL A 63 -4.90 -2.47 -16.05
C VAL A 63 -4.22 -1.65 -14.95
N HIS A 64 -3.51 -0.57 -15.29
CA HIS A 64 -2.94 0.32 -14.27
C HIS A 64 -4.01 0.93 -13.37
N LEU A 65 -5.13 1.40 -13.93
CA LEU A 65 -6.24 1.95 -13.14
C LEU A 65 -6.84 0.91 -12.20
N GLU A 66 -7.01 -0.34 -12.65
CA GLU A 66 -7.55 -1.43 -11.82
C GLU A 66 -6.63 -1.76 -10.64
N TYR A 67 -5.30 -1.76 -10.83
CA TYR A 67 -4.36 -1.97 -9.72
C TYR A 67 -4.29 -0.78 -8.76
N LEU A 68 -4.41 0.46 -9.26
CA LEU A 68 -4.52 1.66 -8.42
C LEU A 68 -5.81 1.62 -7.57
N GLU A 69 -6.93 1.23 -8.16
CA GLU A 69 -8.21 1.05 -7.47
C GLU A 69 -8.14 -0.02 -6.39
N ALA A 70 -7.42 -1.12 -6.67
CA ALA A 70 -7.10 -2.19 -5.71
C ALA A 70 -6.15 -1.73 -4.59
N GLY A 71 -5.57 -0.53 -4.67
CA GLY A 71 -4.77 0.07 -3.61
C GLY A 71 -3.27 -0.16 -3.73
N ALA A 72 -2.75 -0.38 -4.94
CA ALA A 72 -1.32 -0.34 -5.23
C ALA A 72 -0.75 1.07 -4.96
N ASP A 73 0.37 1.12 -4.25
CA ASP A 73 1.19 2.30 -3.99
C ASP A 73 2.32 2.43 -5.03
N VAL A 74 2.64 1.38 -5.79
CA VAL A 74 3.55 1.40 -6.93
C VAL A 74 2.93 0.62 -8.09
N ILE A 75 2.93 1.20 -9.29
CA ILE A 75 2.57 0.50 -10.53
C ILE A 75 3.80 0.32 -11.42
N VAL A 76 3.94 -0.86 -12.01
CA VAL A 76 5.09 -1.26 -12.82
C VAL A 76 4.73 -1.17 -14.30
N THR A 77 5.56 -0.50 -15.11
CA THR A 77 5.27 -0.27 -16.53
C THR A 77 5.29 -1.56 -17.35
N SER A 78 4.56 -1.56 -18.48
CA SER A 78 4.51 -2.69 -19.43
C SER A 78 5.79 -2.84 -20.28
N SER A 79 6.99 -2.73 -19.68
CA SER A 79 8.29 -2.71 -20.37
C SER A 79 9.23 -3.87 -20.06
N TYR A 80 8.79 -4.88 -19.30
CA TYR A 80 9.60 -6.06 -18.92
C TYR A 80 10.37 -6.69 -20.09
N GLN A 81 9.67 -7.15 -21.14
CA GLN A 81 10.28 -7.65 -22.36
C GLN A 81 10.42 -6.60 -23.47
N ALA A 82 10.01 -5.35 -23.24
CA ALA A 82 10.15 -4.29 -24.23
C ALA A 82 11.64 -3.99 -24.38
N THR A 83 12.25 -4.55 -25.42
CA THR A 83 13.68 -4.41 -25.70
C THR A 83 13.82 -3.92 -27.13
N ILE A 84 14.79 -3.03 -27.36
CA ILE A 84 15.09 -2.53 -28.69
C ILE A 84 15.39 -3.68 -29.65
N PRO A 85 16.30 -4.64 -29.37
CA PRO A 85 16.51 -5.78 -30.24
C PRO A 85 15.25 -6.65 -30.41
N GLY A 86 14.43 -6.83 -29.37
CA GLY A 86 13.17 -7.56 -29.46
C GLY A 86 12.19 -6.95 -30.45
N PHE A 87 12.01 -5.63 -30.40
CA PHE A 87 11.15 -4.91 -31.36
C PHE A 87 11.73 -4.87 -32.77
N VAL A 88 13.03 -4.65 -32.92
CA VAL A 88 13.70 -4.65 -34.23
C VAL A 88 13.58 -6.02 -34.91
N SER A 89 13.64 -7.12 -34.15
CA SER A 89 13.40 -8.47 -34.67
C SER A 89 11.99 -8.67 -35.26
N ARG A 90 11.04 -7.78 -34.92
CA ARG A 90 9.67 -7.73 -35.45
C ARG A 90 9.46 -6.70 -36.55
N GLY A 91 10.54 -6.14 -37.08
CA GLY A 91 10.51 -5.23 -38.21
C GLY A 91 10.24 -3.77 -37.84
N LEU A 92 10.29 -3.41 -36.56
CA LEU A 92 10.22 -2.02 -36.11
C LEU A 92 11.59 -1.36 -36.25
N SER A 93 11.62 -0.04 -36.48
CA SER A 93 12.85 0.74 -36.40
C SER A 93 13.31 0.89 -34.94
N THR A 94 14.58 1.25 -34.75
CA THR A 94 15.11 1.58 -33.41
C THR A 94 14.33 2.73 -32.79
N GLU A 95 14.00 3.76 -33.56
CA GLU A 95 13.23 4.93 -33.09
C GLU A 95 11.81 4.55 -32.66
N GLU A 96 11.15 3.65 -33.39
CA GLU A 96 9.84 3.12 -33.02
C GLU A 96 9.92 2.32 -31.70
N ALA A 97 10.96 1.49 -31.55
CA ALA A 97 11.21 0.73 -30.33
C ALA A 97 11.42 1.65 -29.11
N GLU A 98 12.23 2.70 -29.26
CA GLU A 98 12.46 3.70 -28.20
C GLU A 98 11.19 4.50 -27.86
N SER A 99 10.38 4.81 -28.87
CA SER A 99 9.08 5.47 -28.70
C SER A 99 8.12 4.60 -27.89
N LEU A 100 8.09 3.28 -28.12
CA LEU A 100 7.26 2.34 -27.35
C LEU A 100 7.70 2.23 -25.88
N LEU A 101 9.00 2.23 -25.60
CA LEU A 101 9.53 2.29 -24.24
C LEU A 101 9.07 3.57 -23.53
N THR A 102 9.23 4.73 -24.18
CA THR A 102 8.77 6.02 -23.65
C THR A 102 7.26 6.02 -23.41
N LYS A 103 6.49 5.44 -24.34
CA LYS A 103 5.03 5.32 -24.25
C LYS A 103 4.59 4.48 -23.06
N SER A 104 5.34 3.43 -22.69
CA SER A 104 5.01 2.60 -21.52
C SER A 104 4.98 3.41 -20.21
N VAL A 105 6.00 4.25 -19.99
CA VAL A 105 6.10 5.13 -18.82
C VAL A 105 5.01 6.21 -18.86
N LYS A 106 4.76 6.78 -20.04
CA LYS A 106 3.72 7.80 -20.24
C LYS A 106 2.33 7.28 -19.88
N ILE A 107 1.95 6.09 -20.36
CA ILE A 107 0.64 5.50 -20.07
C ILE A 107 0.43 5.27 -18.57
N ALA A 108 1.45 4.75 -17.87
CA ALA A 108 1.40 4.51 -16.42
C ALA A 108 1.30 5.85 -15.65
N THR A 109 2.09 6.85 -16.04
CA THR A 109 2.06 8.21 -15.49
C THR A 109 0.69 8.86 -15.64
N GLU A 110 0.09 8.80 -16.83
CA GLU A 110 -1.24 9.33 -17.10
C GLU A 110 -2.33 8.60 -16.29
N ALA A 111 -2.22 7.27 -16.14
CA ALA A 111 -3.13 6.49 -15.31
C ALA A 111 -3.06 6.91 -13.84
N ARG A 112 -1.85 6.99 -13.27
CA ARG A 112 -1.60 7.47 -11.90
C ARG A 112 -2.18 8.85 -11.69
N ASP A 113 -1.84 9.82 -12.54
CA ASP A 113 -2.21 11.21 -12.33
C ASP A 113 -3.74 11.43 -12.46
N LYS A 114 -4.38 10.72 -13.41
CA LYS A 114 -5.84 10.71 -13.55
C LYS A 114 -6.52 10.09 -12.33
N PHE A 115 -6.04 8.93 -11.87
CA PHE A 115 -6.56 8.27 -10.67
C PHE A 115 -6.42 9.18 -9.45
N TRP A 116 -5.23 9.72 -9.20
CA TRP A 116 -4.92 10.58 -8.06
C TRP A 116 -5.81 11.83 -8.01
N ALA A 117 -6.01 12.49 -9.15
CA ALA A 117 -6.90 13.65 -9.26
C ALA A 117 -8.38 13.32 -8.95
N SER A 118 -8.79 12.07 -9.13
CA SER A 118 -10.13 11.60 -8.79
C SER A 118 -10.24 11.12 -7.33
N ALA A 119 -9.24 10.38 -6.84
CA ALA A 119 -9.19 9.81 -5.51
C ALA A 119 -9.09 10.90 -4.43
N LYS A 120 -8.27 11.93 -4.66
CA LYS A 120 -8.12 13.08 -3.75
C LYS A 120 -9.45 13.81 -3.47
N ARG A 121 -10.41 13.75 -4.39
CA ARG A 121 -11.74 14.35 -4.24
C ARG A 121 -12.77 13.42 -3.56
N ARG A 122 -12.55 12.10 -3.62
CA ARG A 122 -13.55 11.09 -3.24
C ARG A 122 -13.24 10.33 -1.96
N SER A 123 -11.97 10.25 -1.58
CA SER A 123 -11.52 9.38 -0.48
C SER A 123 -10.25 9.95 0.15
N VAL A 124 -10.41 10.99 0.97
CA VAL A 124 -9.29 11.60 1.70
C VAL A 124 -8.68 10.54 2.63
N GLY A 125 -7.35 10.38 2.57
CA GLY A 125 -6.60 9.44 3.41
C GLY A 125 -6.55 7.97 2.98
N LYS A 126 -7.35 7.54 1.98
CA LYS A 126 -7.41 6.11 1.58
C LYS A 126 -6.25 5.66 0.67
N TYR A 127 -5.77 6.56 -0.19
CA TYR A 127 -4.76 6.26 -1.20
C TYR A 127 -3.55 7.17 -1.06
N ASN A 128 -2.36 6.64 -1.34
CA ASN A 128 -1.17 7.45 -1.60
C ASN A 128 -1.13 7.85 -3.07
N ARG A 129 -0.34 8.87 -3.41
CA ARG A 129 0.02 9.10 -4.81
C ARG A 129 1.00 8.02 -5.21
N ALA A 130 0.53 7.02 -5.96
CA ALA A 130 1.35 5.89 -6.35
C ALA A 130 2.60 6.32 -7.13
N LEU A 131 3.70 5.56 -7.00
CA LEU A 131 4.89 5.72 -7.83
C LEU A 131 4.77 4.90 -9.12
N VAL A 132 5.42 5.37 -10.18
CA VAL A 132 5.58 4.65 -11.45
C VAL A 132 6.99 4.07 -11.52
N ALA A 133 7.09 2.75 -11.50
CA ALA A 133 8.34 2.03 -11.65
C ALA A 133 8.52 1.54 -13.10
N ALA A 134 9.59 1.97 -13.77
CA ALA A 134 9.90 1.48 -15.10
C ALA A 134 10.50 0.07 -15.04
N SER A 135 9.76 -0.91 -15.55
CA SER A 135 10.18 -2.32 -15.61
C SER A 135 11.33 -2.54 -16.58
N ILE A 136 12.37 -3.23 -16.12
CA ILE A 136 13.54 -3.66 -16.88
C ILE A 136 13.76 -5.16 -16.62
N GLY A 137 13.25 -6.01 -17.52
CA GLY A 137 13.42 -7.45 -17.41
C GLY A 137 14.82 -7.93 -17.78
N SER A 138 15.17 -9.14 -17.35
CA SER A 138 16.46 -9.76 -17.62
C SER A 138 16.71 -10.08 -19.11
N TYR A 139 17.98 -10.36 -19.45
CA TYR A 139 18.38 -10.85 -20.75
C TYR A 139 17.67 -12.16 -21.12
N GLY A 140 17.46 -13.05 -20.14
CA GLY A 140 16.70 -14.29 -20.32
C GLY A 140 15.28 -14.04 -20.84
N ALA A 141 14.60 -13.00 -20.35
CA ALA A 141 13.26 -12.65 -20.79
C ALA A 141 13.20 -12.22 -22.27
N TYR A 142 14.30 -11.66 -22.81
CA TYR A 142 14.45 -11.36 -24.23
C TYR A 142 14.68 -12.62 -25.09
N LEU A 143 15.44 -13.58 -24.58
CA LEU A 143 15.68 -14.85 -25.28
C LEU A 143 14.39 -15.68 -25.43
N ALA A 144 13.45 -15.51 -24.48
CA ALA A 144 12.14 -16.16 -24.48
C ALA A 144 12.23 -17.70 -24.54
N ASP A 145 13.25 -18.26 -23.91
CA ASP A 145 13.54 -19.70 -23.81
C ASP A 145 13.49 -20.24 -22.36
N GLY A 146 13.07 -19.40 -21.40
CA GLY A 146 13.01 -19.74 -19.98
C GLY A 146 14.31 -19.49 -19.22
N SER A 147 15.34 -18.92 -19.86
CA SER A 147 16.61 -18.62 -19.20
C SER A 147 16.51 -17.60 -18.06
N GLU A 148 15.41 -16.85 -17.97
CA GLU A 148 15.09 -16.02 -16.81
C GLU A 148 14.81 -16.82 -15.52
N TYR A 149 14.67 -18.15 -15.62
CA TYR A 149 14.54 -19.08 -14.48
C TYR A 149 15.66 -20.13 -14.42
N SER A 150 16.63 -20.12 -15.33
CA SER A 150 17.85 -20.95 -15.24
C SER A 150 19.10 -20.11 -14.96
N GLY A 151 19.08 -18.82 -15.31
CA GLY A 151 20.23 -17.93 -15.25
C GLY A 151 21.37 -18.28 -16.20
N ASN A 152 21.23 -19.32 -17.03
CA ASN A 152 22.26 -19.78 -17.95
C ASN A 152 22.03 -19.20 -19.35
N TYR A 153 22.76 -18.12 -19.65
CA TYR A 153 22.72 -17.45 -20.95
C TYR A 153 23.72 -18.01 -21.97
N GLY A 154 24.47 -19.04 -21.59
CA GLY A 154 25.56 -19.62 -22.38
C GLY A 154 26.89 -18.85 -22.26
N PRO A 155 28.00 -19.50 -22.66
CA PRO A 155 29.36 -19.04 -22.37
C PRO A 155 29.81 -17.79 -23.14
N LYS A 156 29.01 -17.35 -24.13
CA LYS A 156 29.31 -16.15 -24.95
C LYS A 156 28.74 -14.87 -24.35
N VAL A 157 28.00 -14.95 -23.25
CA VAL A 157 27.40 -13.78 -22.61
C VAL A 157 28.35 -13.29 -21.53
N THR A 158 28.93 -12.11 -21.78
CA THR A 158 29.88 -11.44 -20.89
C THR A 158 29.20 -10.27 -20.17
N LEU A 159 29.86 -9.74 -19.14
CA LEU A 159 29.45 -8.51 -18.44
C LEU A 159 29.18 -7.37 -19.43
N GLU A 160 30.15 -7.06 -20.29
CA GLU A 160 30.02 -5.98 -21.29
C GLU A 160 28.86 -6.20 -22.26
N LYS A 161 28.59 -7.46 -22.66
CA LYS A 161 27.44 -7.75 -23.52
C LYS A 161 26.11 -7.49 -22.83
N LEU A 162 26.00 -7.78 -21.53
CA LEU A 162 24.81 -7.47 -20.75
C LEU A 162 24.67 -5.96 -20.54
N LYS A 163 25.79 -5.25 -20.35
CA LYS A 163 25.81 -3.79 -20.26
C LYS A 163 25.32 -3.17 -21.58
N ASP A 164 25.87 -3.60 -22.72
CA ASP A 164 25.44 -3.13 -24.05
C ASP A 164 23.96 -3.40 -24.31
N PHE A 165 23.45 -4.57 -23.91
CA PHE A 165 22.05 -4.94 -24.05
C PHE A 165 21.12 -4.00 -23.26
N HIS A 166 21.46 -3.67 -22.02
CA HIS A 166 20.61 -2.85 -21.15
C HIS A 166 20.79 -1.35 -21.37
N ARG A 167 21.98 -0.89 -21.73
CA ARG A 167 22.38 0.54 -21.73
C ARG A 167 21.39 1.44 -22.46
N ARG A 168 21.07 1.13 -23.72
CA ARG A 168 20.21 2.02 -24.51
C ARG A 168 18.77 2.03 -23.98
N ARG A 169 18.25 0.88 -23.55
CA ARG A 169 16.92 0.78 -22.92
C ARG A 169 16.86 1.59 -21.63
N LEU A 170 17.90 1.50 -20.79
CA LEU A 170 18.03 2.28 -19.57
C LEU A 170 18.01 3.79 -19.85
N GLN A 171 18.84 4.27 -20.79
CA GLN A 171 18.87 5.69 -21.18
C GLN A 171 17.49 6.21 -21.62
N VAL A 172 16.75 5.43 -22.42
CA VAL A 172 15.43 5.81 -22.92
C VAL A 172 14.41 5.86 -21.78
N LEU A 173 14.39 4.86 -20.91
CA LEU A 173 13.48 4.82 -19.76
C LEU A 173 13.79 5.92 -18.75
N VAL A 174 15.06 6.19 -18.43
CA VAL A 174 15.46 7.31 -17.56
C VAL A 174 14.99 8.63 -18.15
N LYS A 175 15.19 8.85 -19.45
CA LYS A 175 14.71 10.06 -20.13
C LYS A 175 13.18 10.19 -20.12
N ALA A 176 12.45 9.07 -20.11
CA ALA A 176 10.99 9.08 -20.01
C ALA A 176 10.46 9.51 -18.63
N GLY A 177 11.34 9.56 -17.61
CA GLY A 177 11.06 10.14 -16.29
C GLY A 177 10.12 9.34 -15.39
N PRO A 178 10.34 8.03 -15.15
CA PRO A 178 9.65 7.30 -14.11
C PRO A 178 10.08 7.78 -12.71
N ASP A 179 9.32 7.43 -11.67
CA ASP A 179 9.71 7.73 -10.28
C ASP A 179 10.76 6.73 -9.77
N LEU A 180 10.74 5.49 -10.28
CA LEU A 180 11.61 4.38 -9.91
C LEU A 180 12.04 3.56 -11.13
N LEU A 181 13.17 2.86 -11.03
CA LEU A 181 13.55 1.79 -11.97
C LEU A 181 13.41 0.42 -11.29
N ALA A 182 12.77 -0.53 -11.98
CA ALA A 182 12.51 -1.87 -11.48
C ALA A 182 13.25 -2.90 -12.32
N PHE A 183 14.48 -3.25 -11.93
CA PHE A 183 15.16 -4.41 -12.50
C PHE A 183 14.56 -5.65 -11.88
N GLU A 184 13.93 -6.50 -12.68
CA GLU A 184 13.13 -7.59 -12.15
C GLU A 184 13.38 -8.93 -12.85
N THR A 185 13.22 -10.00 -12.08
CA THR A 185 13.50 -11.38 -12.50
C THR A 185 14.93 -11.52 -13.05
N ILE A 186 15.91 -10.92 -12.35
CA ILE A 186 17.33 -11.06 -12.65
C ILE A 186 17.79 -12.43 -12.11
N PRO A 187 18.28 -13.35 -12.95
CA PRO A 187 18.49 -14.74 -12.53
C PRO A 187 19.94 -15.05 -12.14
N ASN A 188 20.88 -14.12 -12.28
CA ASN A 188 22.29 -14.36 -12.01
C ASN A 188 23.05 -13.13 -11.52
N LYS A 189 24.19 -13.39 -10.89
CA LYS A 189 25.07 -12.36 -10.33
C LYS A 189 25.67 -11.47 -11.41
N LEU A 190 26.04 -12.06 -12.56
CA LEU A 190 26.70 -11.36 -13.66
C LEU A 190 25.83 -10.23 -14.23
N GLU A 191 24.54 -10.47 -14.38
CA GLU A 191 23.59 -9.47 -14.86
C GLU A 191 23.25 -8.43 -13.78
N ALA A 192 23.10 -8.85 -12.52
CA ALA A 192 22.97 -7.90 -11.41
C ALA A 192 24.16 -6.93 -11.36
N GLN A 193 25.37 -7.43 -11.58
CA GLN A 193 26.59 -6.62 -11.70
C GLN A 193 26.50 -5.65 -12.88
N ALA A 194 26.10 -6.12 -14.07
CA ALA A 194 25.92 -5.27 -15.24
C ALA A 194 24.95 -4.11 -14.97
N CYS A 195 23.80 -4.39 -14.33
CA CYS A 195 22.81 -3.39 -13.99
C CYS A 195 23.36 -2.35 -13.00
N VAL A 196 24.06 -2.78 -11.96
CA VAL A 196 24.67 -1.87 -10.96
C VAL A 196 25.73 -0.97 -11.60
N GLU A 197 26.67 -1.53 -12.36
CA GLU A 197 27.72 -0.76 -13.02
C GLU A 197 27.14 0.24 -14.03
N LEU A 198 26.09 -0.14 -14.77
CA LEU A 198 25.43 0.78 -15.71
C LEU A 198 24.76 1.96 -15.03
N LEU A 199 24.18 1.78 -13.85
CA LEU A 199 23.57 2.90 -13.12
C LEU A 199 24.61 3.99 -12.82
N ASP A 200 25.83 3.59 -12.44
CA ASP A 200 26.94 4.50 -12.18
C ASP A 200 27.52 5.09 -13.48
N GLU A 201 27.79 4.26 -14.49
CA GLU A 201 28.34 4.71 -15.79
C GLU A 201 27.45 5.72 -16.50
N GLU A 202 26.14 5.52 -16.45
CA GLU A 202 25.14 6.38 -17.09
C GLU A 202 24.70 7.55 -16.20
N ASN A 203 25.31 7.72 -15.01
CA ASN A 203 25.01 8.76 -14.03
C ASN A 203 23.51 8.84 -13.69
N VAL A 204 22.90 7.68 -13.43
CA VAL A 204 21.47 7.60 -13.12
C VAL A 204 21.18 8.10 -11.71
N GLU A 205 20.25 9.04 -11.57
CA GLU A 205 19.83 9.57 -10.27
C GLU A 205 18.47 9.01 -9.79
N ILE A 206 17.75 8.29 -10.65
CA ILE A 206 16.44 7.71 -10.32
C ILE A 206 16.67 6.48 -9.42
N PRO A 207 16.04 6.42 -8.24
CA PRO A 207 16.19 5.28 -7.35
C PRO A 207 15.66 3.99 -8.00
N SER A 208 16.27 2.87 -7.64
CA SER A 208 15.96 1.58 -8.25
C SER A 208 15.82 0.45 -7.24
N TRP A 209 15.17 -0.62 -7.68
CA TRP A 209 15.31 -1.92 -7.04
C TRP A 209 15.86 -2.97 -8.00
N ILE A 210 16.47 -4.00 -7.44
CA ILE A 210 16.84 -5.21 -8.16
C ILE A 210 16.15 -6.40 -7.49
N CYS A 211 15.28 -7.09 -8.22
CA CYS A 211 14.65 -8.32 -7.77
C CYS A 211 15.19 -9.52 -8.53
N PHE A 212 15.56 -10.55 -7.76
CA PHE A 212 15.90 -11.86 -8.29
C PHE A 212 14.66 -12.76 -8.32
N SER A 213 14.70 -13.83 -9.10
CA SER A 213 13.82 -14.99 -8.87
C SER A 213 14.58 -16.03 -8.03
N SER A 214 13.91 -17.12 -7.64
CA SER A 214 14.54 -18.28 -7.02
C SER A 214 13.75 -19.54 -7.34
N VAL A 215 14.46 -20.63 -7.63
CA VAL A 215 13.87 -21.93 -7.99
C VAL A 215 14.02 -22.97 -6.90
N ASP A 216 14.93 -22.77 -5.95
CA ASP A 216 15.18 -23.63 -4.79
C ASP A 216 14.81 -22.97 -3.45
N GLY A 217 14.55 -21.66 -3.45
CA GLY A 217 14.24 -20.89 -2.24
C GLY A 217 15.47 -20.47 -1.44
N GLU A 218 16.68 -20.67 -1.97
CA GLU A 218 17.95 -20.41 -1.29
C GLU A 218 18.93 -19.60 -2.12
N ASN A 219 18.96 -19.81 -3.44
CA ASN A 219 19.94 -19.23 -4.35
C ASN A 219 19.28 -18.51 -5.53
N ALA A 220 20.09 -17.74 -6.27
CA ALA A 220 19.71 -17.26 -7.58
C ALA A 220 19.58 -18.46 -8.55
N PRO A 221 18.74 -18.38 -9.59
CA PRO A 221 18.49 -19.49 -10.52
C PRO A 221 19.74 -20.12 -11.16
N SER A 222 20.79 -19.32 -11.32
CA SER A 222 22.10 -19.71 -11.87
C SER A 222 22.98 -20.51 -10.88
N GLY A 223 22.62 -20.53 -9.60
CA GLY A 223 23.30 -21.27 -8.54
C GLY A 223 24.12 -20.39 -7.59
N GLU A 224 24.39 -19.13 -7.94
CA GLU A 224 25.07 -18.19 -7.03
C GLU A 224 24.24 -17.93 -5.77
N SER A 225 24.94 -17.82 -4.64
CA SER A 225 24.31 -17.49 -3.37
C SER A 225 23.83 -16.03 -3.36
N PHE A 226 22.74 -15.75 -2.63
CA PHE A 226 22.29 -14.36 -2.48
C PHE A 226 23.29 -13.47 -1.73
N GLU A 227 24.19 -14.04 -0.93
CA GLU A 227 25.29 -13.29 -0.31
C GLU A 227 26.22 -12.70 -1.35
N GLU A 228 26.64 -13.50 -2.33
CA GLU A 228 27.50 -13.06 -3.43
C GLU A 228 26.80 -12.05 -4.35
N CYS A 229 25.50 -12.23 -4.60
CA CYS A 229 24.69 -11.30 -5.38
C CYS A 229 24.53 -9.95 -4.67
N LEU A 230 24.20 -9.97 -3.37
CA LEU A 230 23.95 -8.76 -2.59
C LEU A 230 25.22 -7.99 -2.27
N GLU A 231 26.40 -8.62 -2.22
CA GLU A 231 27.67 -7.92 -2.02
C GLU A 231 27.90 -6.83 -3.10
N ILE A 232 27.50 -7.10 -4.34
CA ILE A 232 27.62 -6.13 -5.44
C ILE A 232 26.55 -5.06 -5.32
N ILE A 233 25.30 -5.45 -5.06
CA ILE A 233 24.16 -4.52 -4.97
C ILE A 233 24.33 -3.55 -3.79
N ASN A 234 24.89 -4.02 -2.68
CA ASN A 234 25.13 -3.23 -1.47
C ASN A 234 26.10 -2.07 -1.69
N LYS A 235 26.95 -2.14 -2.71
CA LYS A 235 27.89 -1.06 -3.07
C LYS A 235 27.22 0.13 -3.76
N SER A 236 26.05 -0.07 -4.36
CA SER A 236 25.31 0.99 -5.05
C SER A 236 24.48 1.83 -4.09
N SER A 237 24.54 3.16 -4.20
CA SER A 237 23.63 4.08 -3.51
C SER A 237 22.33 4.32 -4.28
N ILE A 238 22.30 4.04 -5.58
CA ILE A 238 21.15 4.23 -6.47
C ILE A 238 20.14 3.08 -6.30
N VAL A 239 20.62 1.87 -6.03
CA VAL A 239 19.75 0.75 -5.67
C VAL A 239 19.29 0.91 -4.22
N ARG A 240 18.03 1.29 -4.02
CA ARG A 240 17.44 1.58 -2.70
C ARG A 240 16.71 0.39 -2.09
N ALA A 241 16.26 -0.55 -2.92
CA ALA A 241 15.61 -1.78 -2.49
C ALA A 241 16.16 -3.01 -3.24
N VAL A 242 16.03 -4.18 -2.62
CA VAL A 242 16.43 -5.45 -3.21
C VAL A 242 15.47 -6.54 -2.77
N GLY A 243 15.30 -7.59 -3.58
CA GLY A 243 14.33 -8.59 -3.18
C GLY A 243 14.09 -9.72 -4.16
N ILE A 244 12.90 -10.30 -4.05
CA ILE A 244 12.50 -11.50 -4.77
C ILE A 244 11.17 -11.28 -5.47
N ASN A 245 11.13 -11.61 -6.75
CA ASN A 245 9.90 -11.66 -7.52
C ASN A 245 9.80 -12.93 -8.35
N CYS A 246 8.58 -13.23 -8.78
CA CYS A 246 8.32 -14.34 -9.68
C CYS A 246 8.84 -15.72 -9.19
N ALA A 247 8.89 -15.89 -7.86
CA ALA A 247 9.16 -17.15 -7.18
C ALA A 247 7.89 -17.69 -6.50
N PRO A 248 7.84 -18.98 -6.11
CA PRO A 248 6.77 -19.53 -5.28
C PRO A 248 6.62 -18.81 -3.92
N PRO A 249 5.39 -18.50 -3.46
CA PRO A 249 5.15 -17.81 -2.19
C PRO A 249 5.80 -18.44 -0.94
N HIS A 250 5.92 -19.77 -0.90
CA HIS A 250 6.47 -20.48 0.26
C HIS A 250 7.99 -20.27 0.44
N PHE A 251 8.71 -19.87 -0.60
CA PHE A 251 10.13 -19.50 -0.50
C PHE A 251 10.34 -18.13 0.14
N ILE A 252 9.36 -17.23 -0.02
CA ILE A 252 9.54 -15.80 0.25
C ILE A 252 9.88 -15.51 1.71
N LEU A 253 9.24 -16.20 2.66
CA LEU A 253 9.48 -15.95 4.09
C LEU A 253 10.95 -16.19 4.48
N ASN A 254 11.51 -17.32 4.06
CA ASN A 254 12.91 -17.66 4.34
C ASN A 254 13.87 -16.68 3.65
N LEU A 255 13.56 -16.31 2.40
CA LEU A 255 14.36 -15.36 1.64
C LEU A 255 14.36 -13.95 2.25
N ILE A 256 13.23 -13.48 2.80
CA ILE A 256 13.19 -12.20 3.53
C ILE A 256 14.13 -12.23 4.73
N HIS A 257 14.09 -13.30 5.54
CA HIS A 257 14.98 -13.43 6.69
C HIS A 257 16.45 -13.42 6.25
N ARG A 258 16.79 -14.17 5.20
CA ARG A 258 18.15 -14.20 4.65
C ARG A 258 18.59 -12.83 4.14
N PHE A 259 17.74 -12.11 3.41
CA PHE A 259 18.07 -10.80 2.86
C PHE A 259 18.29 -9.77 3.97
N LYS A 260 17.49 -9.83 5.04
CA LYS A 260 17.62 -8.94 6.21
C LYS A 260 18.95 -9.09 6.94
N GLU A 261 19.57 -10.26 6.90
CA GLU A 261 20.92 -10.49 7.43
C GLU A 261 22.01 -9.90 6.54
N LEU A 262 21.74 -9.78 5.24
CA LEU A 262 22.73 -9.46 4.20
C LEU A 262 22.68 -8.01 3.73
N THR A 263 21.60 -7.28 3.99
CA THR A 263 21.45 -5.89 3.51
C THR A 263 20.63 -5.01 4.46
N SER A 264 20.92 -3.71 4.43
CA SER A 264 20.12 -2.67 5.07
C SER A 264 19.16 -1.95 4.09
N LYS A 265 19.16 -2.34 2.82
CA LYS A 265 18.24 -1.82 1.80
C LYS A 265 16.83 -2.32 2.06
N ALA A 266 15.83 -1.58 1.56
CA ALA A 266 14.44 -2.01 1.70
C ALA A 266 14.21 -3.35 0.98
N ILE A 267 13.45 -4.24 1.61
CA ILE A 267 13.16 -5.56 1.07
C ILE A 267 11.83 -5.51 0.29
N VAL A 268 11.89 -5.90 -0.98
CA VAL A 268 10.75 -5.95 -1.89
C VAL A 268 10.39 -7.40 -2.26
N VAL A 269 9.12 -7.78 -2.13
CA VAL A 269 8.67 -9.13 -2.48
C VAL A 269 7.37 -9.11 -3.27
N TYR A 270 7.34 -9.78 -4.42
CA TYR A 270 6.13 -9.93 -5.20
C TYR A 270 6.15 -11.30 -5.92
N PRO A 271 5.76 -12.38 -5.24
CA PRO A 271 5.81 -13.74 -5.78
C PRO A 271 4.71 -14.03 -6.81
N ASN A 272 4.84 -15.15 -7.52
CA ASN A 272 3.76 -15.70 -8.35
C ASN A 272 2.61 -16.23 -7.48
N SER A 273 1.42 -16.46 -8.03
CA SER A 273 0.28 -17.02 -7.28
C SER A 273 0.48 -18.45 -6.73
N GLY A 274 1.57 -19.13 -7.11
CA GLY A 274 1.95 -20.43 -6.54
C GLY A 274 2.11 -21.58 -7.55
N GLU A 275 1.66 -21.40 -8.78
CA GLU A 275 1.85 -22.37 -9.86
C GLU A 275 3.12 -22.10 -10.70
N ILE A 276 3.60 -23.09 -11.45
CA ILE A 276 4.97 -23.11 -12.02
C ILE A 276 4.95 -22.82 -13.52
N TRP A 277 5.83 -21.93 -14.02
CA TRP A 277 5.93 -21.64 -15.45
C TRP A 277 6.74 -22.72 -16.15
N ASP A 278 6.18 -23.28 -17.22
CA ASP A 278 6.91 -24.11 -18.17
C ASP A 278 7.25 -23.25 -19.40
N GLY A 279 8.49 -22.79 -19.49
CA GLY A 279 8.98 -21.94 -20.59
C GLY A 279 9.04 -22.65 -21.94
N VAL A 280 9.14 -23.97 -21.96
CA VAL A 280 9.15 -24.77 -23.20
C VAL A 280 7.74 -24.93 -23.74
N ALA A 281 6.80 -25.32 -22.88
CA ALA A 281 5.39 -25.48 -23.24
C ALA A 281 4.61 -24.16 -23.27
N LYS A 282 5.25 -23.04 -22.86
CA LYS A 282 4.66 -21.70 -22.73
C LYS A 282 3.33 -21.71 -21.99
N ARG A 283 3.28 -22.47 -20.88
CA ARG A 283 2.07 -22.62 -20.07
C ARG A 283 2.38 -22.74 -18.61
N TRP A 284 1.37 -22.44 -17.81
CA TRP A 284 1.39 -22.62 -16.38
C TRP A 284 0.95 -24.02 -15.98
N LEU A 285 1.71 -24.67 -15.11
CA LEU A 285 1.36 -25.96 -14.49
C LEU A 285 0.66 -25.70 -13.16
N PRO A 286 -0.38 -26.48 -12.77
CA PRO A 286 -1.12 -26.29 -11.52
C PRO A 286 -0.22 -26.31 -10.29
N SER A 287 -0.58 -25.56 -9.25
CA SER A 287 0.17 -25.61 -8.01
C SER A 287 -0.06 -26.94 -7.31
N LYS A 288 1.01 -27.52 -6.79
CA LYS A 288 0.97 -28.76 -6.01
C LYS A 288 1.03 -28.51 -4.49
N CYS A 289 1.19 -27.26 -4.06
CA CYS A 289 1.72 -26.95 -2.72
C CYS A 289 0.90 -25.91 -1.92
N PHE A 290 -0.22 -25.41 -2.44
CA PHE A 290 -1.06 -24.46 -1.69
C PHE A 290 -2.38 -25.13 -1.32
N ASP A 291 -2.46 -25.56 -0.06
CA ASP A 291 -3.73 -25.56 0.67
C ASP A 291 -4.28 -24.12 0.67
N ASP A 292 -5.59 -23.95 0.85
CA ASP A 292 -6.41 -22.73 0.64
C ASP A 292 -5.99 -21.41 1.34
N ASP A 293 -4.75 -21.28 1.83
CA ASP A 293 -4.16 -20.06 2.41
C ASP A 293 -4.08 -18.93 1.37
N LYS A 294 -4.76 -17.83 1.69
CA LYS A 294 -4.86 -16.67 0.81
C LYS A 294 -3.65 -15.73 0.95
N PHE A 295 -3.35 -14.98 -0.11
CA PHE A 295 -2.22 -14.01 -0.17
C PHE A 295 -2.21 -13.00 0.98
N GLU A 296 -3.38 -12.68 1.52
CA GLU A 296 -3.63 -11.85 2.69
C GLU A 296 -2.83 -12.31 3.91
N ILE A 297 -2.83 -13.62 4.19
CA ILE A 297 -2.11 -14.20 5.33
C ILE A 297 -0.60 -14.13 5.09
N PHE A 298 -0.16 -14.43 3.88
CA PHE A 298 1.26 -14.37 3.53
C PHE A 298 1.80 -12.95 3.59
N ALA A 299 1.05 -11.95 3.09
CA ALA A 299 1.46 -10.55 3.13
C ALA A 299 1.72 -10.06 4.56
N GLY A 300 0.85 -10.42 5.51
CA GLY A 300 1.10 -10.13 6.93
C GLY A 300 2.40 -10.75 7.45
N LYS A 301 2.63 -12.04 7.17
CA LYS A 301 3.87 -12.74 7.56
C LYS A 301 5.12 -12.12 6.94
N TRP A 302 5.07 -11.75 5.65
CA TRP A 302 6.19 -11.13 4.95
C TRP A 302 6.52 -9.74 5.50
N ARG A 303 5.50 -8.92 5.78
CA ARG A 303 5.67 -7.63 6.46
C ARG A 303 6.35 -7.82 7.81
N ASP A 304 5.83 -8.73 8.64
CA ASP A 304 6.34 -8.95 9.99
C ASP A 304 7.77 -9.52 9.98
N ALA A 305 8.16 -10.26 8.93
CA ALA A 305 9.53 -10.71 8.71
C ALA A 305 10.49 -9.57 8.32
N GLY A 306 9.97 -8.49 7.70
CA GLY A 306 10.72 -7.29 7.35
C GLY A 306 10.62 -6.85 5.90
N ALA A 307 9.72 -7.42 5.09
CA ALA A 307 9.41 -6.86 3.79
C ALA A 307 8.74 -5.49 3.94
N GLN A 308 9.19 -4.51 3.14
CA GLN A 308 8.69 -3.13 3.16
C GLN A 308 7.92 -2.78 1.89
N ILE A 309 7.99 -3.63 0.87
CA ILE A 309 7.26 -3.48 -0.38
C ILE A 309 6.73 -4.87 -0.76
N ILE A 310 5.41 -5.02 -0.88
CA ILE A 310 4.76 -6.31 -1.13
C ILE A 310 3.79 -6.20 -2.30
N GLY A 311 3.81 -7.16 -3.22
CA GLY A 311 2.88 -7.19 -4.36
C GLY A 311 2.68 -8.60 -4.91
N GLY A 312 2.40 -8.70 -6.21
CA GLY A 312 2.27 -9.97 -6.91
C GLY A 312 2.96 -9.98 -8.28
N CYS A 313 3.41 -11.14 -8.72
CA CYS A 313 3.93 -11.37 -10.08
C CYS A 313 2.91 -12.20 -10.86
N CYS A 314 3.33 -13.25 -11.56
CA CYS A 314 2.46 -13.97 -12.47
C CYS A 314 1.19 -14.54 -11.80
N ARG A 315 0.06 -14.41 -12.52
CA ARG A 315 -1.30 -14.88 -12.17
C ARG A 315 -1.91 -14.28 -10.91
N THR A 316 -1.22 -13.38 -10.24
CA THR A 316 -1.88 -12.46 -9.30
C THR A 316 -2.74 -11.46 -10.08
N THR A 317 -3.74 -10.89 -9.41
CA THR A 317 -4.78 -10.07 -10.05
C THR A 317 -5.13 -8.88 -9.16
N PRO A 318 -5.92 -7.90 -9.64
CA PRO A 318 -6.36 -6.79 -8.80
C PRO A 318 -7.05 -7.23 -7.50
N SER A 319 -7.78 -8.35 -7.48
CA SER A 319 -8.38 -8.86 -6.24
C SER A 319 -7.32 -9.37 -5.25
N THR A 320 -6.22 -9.94 -5.74
CA THR A 320 -5.07 -10.34 -4.91
C THR A 320 -4.43 -9.10 -4.28
N ILE A 321 -4.19 -8.06 -5.09
CA ILE A 321 -3.57 -6.81 -4.62
C ILE A 321 -4.49 -6.08 -3.63
N GLN A 322 -5.80 -6.13 -3.84
CA GLN A 322 -6.77 -5.60 -2.89
C GLN A 322 -6.65 -6.28 -1.51
N GLY A 323 -6.64 -7.62 -1.47
CA GLY A 323 -6.49 -8.35 -0.21
C GLY A 323 -5.16 -8.04 0.50
N ILE A 324 -4.06 -7.93 -0.26
CA ILE A 324 -2.75 -7.47 0.28
C ILE A 324 -2.89 -6.05 0.85
N SER A 325 -3.46 -5.13 0.09
CA SER A 325 -3.60 -3.72 0.49
C SER A 325 -4.42 -3.55 1.76
N GLU A 326 -5.52 -4.30 1.89
CA GLU A 326 -6.38 -4.29 3.07
C GLU A 326 -5.61 -4.72 4.32
N VAL A 327 -4.92 -5.86 4.29
CA VAL A 327 -4.15 -6.37 5.44
C VAL A 327 -2.99 -5.45 5.84
N LEU A 328 -2.28 -4.89 4.85
CA LEU A 328 -1.12 -4.05 5.12
C LEU A 328 -1.54 -2.67 5.66
N LYS A 329 -2.67 -2.12 5.19
CA LYS A 329 -3.19 -0.83 5.66
C LYS A 329 -3.97 -0.94 6.97
N GLU A 330 -4.51 -2.11 7.33
CA GLU A 330 -5.15 -2.35 8.64
C GLU A 330 -4.19 -2.18 9.83
N GLY A 331 -2.90 -2.48 9.63
CA GLY A 331 -1.87 -2.31 10.66
C GLY A 331 -1.73 -0.89 11.19
N LYS A 332 -2.17 0.14 10.43
CA LYS A 332 -2.20 1.54 10.88
C LYS A 332 -3.03 1.69 12.16
N TRP A 333 -4.18 1.03 12.26
CA TRP A 333 -5.10 1.20 13.40
C TRP A 333 -4.57 0.57 14.68
N LEU A 334 -3.94 -0.60 14.59
CA LEU A 334 -3.37 -1.27 15.77
C LEU A 334 -2.17 -0.49 16.32
N HIS A 335 -1.28 -0.01 15.44
CA HIS A 335 -0.14 0.80 15.84
C HIS A 335 -0.57 2.14 16.46
N LEU A 336 -1.56 2.82 15.86
CA LEU A 336 -2.18 4.02 16.43
C LEU A 336 -2.77 3.74 17.82
N THR A 337 -3.51 2.64 17.97
CA THR A 337 -4.13 2.28 19.26
C THR A 337 -3.06 2.06 20.33
N ILE A 338 -1.97 1.37 20.01
CA ILE A 338 -0.85 1.14 20.93
C ILE A 338 -0.13 2.46 21.27
N TYR A 339 0.14 3.32 20.29
CA TYR A 339 0.75 4.63 20.51
C TYR A 339 -0.10 5.53 21.43
N LEU A 340 -1.41 5.60 21.17
CA LEU A 340 -2.37 6.30 22.02
C LEU A 340 -2.38 5.76 23.45
N LEU A 341 -2.44 4.43 23.61
CA LEU A 341 -2.38 3.80 24.93
C LEU A 341 -1.07 4.12 25.68
N TRP A 342 0.04 4.24 24.96
CA TRP A 342 1.34 4.59 25.52
C TRP A 342 1.46 6.06 25.94
N GLU A 343 0.96 7.00 25.14
CA GLU A 343 0.90 8.42 25.52
C GLU A 343 -0.03 8.66 26.72
N ILE A 344 -1.18 7.97 26.76
CA ILE A 344 -2.08 7.98 27.93
C ILE A 344 -1.38 7.42 29.17
N TRP A 345 -0.63 6.33 29.01
CA TRP A 345 0.14 5.72 30.10
C TRP A 345 1.24 6.65 30.63
N LYS A 346 1.93 7.41 29.78
CA LYS A 346 2.90 8.43 30.22
C LYS A 346 2.23 9.55 31.01
N ALA A 347 1.05 10.00 30.58
CA ALA A 347 0.37 11.14 31.17
C ALA A 347 -0.28 10.84 32.54
N ARG A 348 -0.43 9.56 32.92
CA ARG A 348 -1.20 9.10 34.09
C ARG A 348 -0.81 9.70 35.43
N ASN A 349 0.46 10.11 35.61
CA ASN A 349 0.97 10.60 36.90
C ASN A 349 1.00 12.13 37.01
N CYS A 350 0.68 12.87 35.94
CA CYS A 350 0.87 14.32 35.88
C CYS A 350 -0.44 15.13 35.74
N TRP A 351 -1.59 14.48 35.53
CA TRP A 351 -2.84 15.13 35.07
C TRP A 351 -4.02 14.70 35.94
N THR A 352 -4.93 15.63 36.25
CA THR A 352 -6.24 15.29 36.82
C THR A 352 -7.10 14.55 35.79
N PHE A 353 -8.08 13.74 36.22
CA PHE A 353 -8.95 12.97 35.30
C PHE A 353 -9.55 13.81 34.16
N GLN A 354 -9.96 15.05 34.48
CA GLN A 354 -10.55 15.98 33.53
C GLN A 354 -9.53 16.47 32.48
N GLN A 355 -8.28 16.63 32.87
CA GLN A 355 -7.17 16.94 31.98
C GLN A 355 -6.82 15.71 31.11
N LEU A 356 -6.78 14.51 31.70
CA LEU A 356 -6.48 13.26 30.97
C LEU A 356 -7.53 12.99 29.89
N LEU A 357 -8.82 13.19 30.20
CA LEU A 357 -9.93 13.04 29.25
C LEU A 357 -9.85 14.08 28.13
N CYS A 358 -9.54 15.34 28.46
CA CYS A 358 -9.38 16.41 27.48
C CYS A 358 -8.18 16.17 26.55
N CYS A 359 -7.07 15.63 27.10
CA CYS A 359 -5.92 15.17 26.33
C CYS A 359 -6.30 14.04 25.39
N CYS A 360 -6.96 12.98 25.89
CA CYS A 360 -7.42 11.86 25.05
C CYS A 360 -8.32 12.34 23.91
N VAL A 361 -9.26 13.26 24.17
CA VAL A 361 -10.17 13.79 23.16
C VAL A 361 -9.45 14.69 22.15
N ASN A 362 -8.58 15.60 22.60
CA ASN A 362 -7.84 16.49 21.69
C ASN A 362 -6.82 15.72 20.86
N THR A 363 -6.07 14.79 21.46
CA THR A 363 -5.15 13.91 20.76
C THR A 363 -5.90 13.03 19.77
N LEU A 364 -7.09 12.50 20.11
CA LEU A 364 -7.92 11.75 19.16
C LEU A 364 -8.41 12.64 18.01
N VAL A 365 -8.79 13.89 18.27
CA VAL A 365 -9.22 14.85 17.24
C VAL A 365 -8.05 15.23 16.32
N GLU A 366 -6.88 15.52 16.87
CA GLU A 366 -5.66 15.79 16.10
C GLU A 366 -5.22 14.57 15.28
N LEU A 367 -5.33 13.36 15.84
CA LEU A 367 -5.04 12.10 15.12
C LEU A 367 -6.07 11.78 14.04
N LEU A 368 -7.37 12.04 14.26
CA LEU A 368 -8.37 11.90 13.20
C LEU A 368 -8.05 12.84 12.03
N ILE A 369 -7.57 14.05 12.33
CA ILE A 369 -7.11 15.01 11.33
C ILE A 369 -5.83 14.52 10.61
N GLU A 370 -4.83 13.98 11.33
CA GLU A 370 -3.58 13.47 10.74
C GLU A 370 -3.77 12.21 9.88
N VAL A 371 -4.69 11.31 10.25
CA VAL A 371 -5.03 10.11 9.46
C VAL A 371 -5.92 10.45 8.25
N GLY A 372 -6.24 11.74 8.04
CA GLY A 372 -6.98 12.23 6.90
C GLY A 372 -8.51 12.20 7.03
N TYR A 373 -9.04 11.89 8.22
CA TYR A 373 -10.45 12.11 8.54
C TYR A 373 -10.63 13.58 8.92
N GLY A 374 -10.78 14.43 7.90
CA GLY A 374 -11.21 15.81 8.12
C GLY A 374 -12.54 15.81 8.87
N VAL A 375 -12.54 16.26 10.12
CA VAL A 375 -13.77 16.59 10.85
C VAL A 375 -14.28 17.92 10.31
N ASP A 376 -14.68 17.93 9.04
CA ASP A 376 -15.54 18.98 8.51
C ASP A 376 -16.95 18.63 8.98
N TYR A 377 -17.42 19.34 10.01
CA TYR A 377 -18.72 19.19 10.67
C TYR A 377 -19.95 19.28 9.72
N TYR A 378 -19.72 19.45 8.41
CA TYR A 378 -20.76 19.72 7.42
C TYR A 378 -20.91 18.69 6.30
N CYS A 379 -19.98 17.76 6.05
CA CYS A 379 -20.17 16.77 4.98
C CYS A 379 -19.14 15.62 5.04
N GLY A 380 -19.46 14.49 5.68
CA GLY A 380 -18.60 13.31 5.61
C GLY A 380 -19.31 12.03 6.05
N VAL A 381 -19.61 11.14 5.09
CA VAL A 381 -20.11 9.79 5.37
C VAL A 381 -18.92 8.88 5.62
N LEU A 382 -18.76 8.40 6.86
CA LEU A 382 -17.84 7.31 7.19
C LEU A 382 -18.37 6.00 6.59
N SER A 383 -17.49 5.15 6.04
CA SER A 383 -17.90 3.79 5.67
C SER A 383 -18.23 2.97 6.94
N PHE A 384 -19.04 1.91 6.81
CA PHE A 384 -19.46 1.10 7.97
C PHE A 384 -18.26 0.50 8.72
N ASP A 385 -17.25 0.03 8.00
CA ASP A 385 -16.02 -0.51 8.60
C ASP A 385 -15.19 0.59 9.27
N ASP A 386 -15.12 1.79 8.71
CA ASP A 386 -14.44 2.93 9.34
C ASP A 386 -15.17 3.39 10.61
N ALA A 387 -16.51 3.38 10.60
CA ALA A 387 -17.32 3.71 11.77
C ALA A 387 -17.14 2.67 12.89
N LEU A 388 -17.08 1.39 12.55
CA LEU A 388 -16.78 0.32 13.49
C LEU A 388 -15.36 0.45 14.06
N ARG A 389 -14.35 0.77 13.23
CA ARG A 389 -12.97 0.99 13.66
C ARG A 389 -12.84 2.17 14.61
N VAL A 390 -13.50 3.29 14.30
CA VAL A 390 -13.58 4.46 15.19
C VAL A 390 -14.26 4.08 16.50
N ALA A 391 -15.40 3.38 16.46
CA ALA A 391 -16.10 2.92 17.66
C ALA A 391 -15.23 1.97 18.52
N TRP A 392 -14.42 1.13 17.88
CA TRP A 392 -13.50 0.21 18.57
C TRP A 392 -12.37 0.98 19.29
N VAL A 393 -11.77 1.99 18.64
CA VAL A 393 -10.78 2.88 19.27
C VAL A 393 -11.40 3.61 20.47
N PHE A 394 -12.64 4.13 20.34
CA PHE A 394 -13.37 4.74 21.46
C PHE A 394 -13.61 3.77 22.62
N LEU A 395 -13.97 2.52 22.32
CA LEU A 395 -14.19 1.49 23.34
C LEU A 395 -12.90 1.13 24.08
N VAL A 396 -11.78 0.98 23.37
CA VAL A 396 -10.47 0.71 23.98
C VAL A 396 -10.01 1.87 24.84
N LEU A 397 -10.14 3.12 24.35
CA LEU A 397 -9.82 4.32 25.11
C LEU A 397 -10.68 4.41 26.38
N TYR A 398 -11.98 4.13 26.26
CA TYR A 398 -12.88 4.09 27.41
C TYR A 398 -12.44 3.05 28.43
N LEU A 399 -12.16 1.81 28.02
CA LEU A 399 -11.73 0.75 28.91
C LEU A 399 -10.36 1.05 29.56
N ALA A 400 -9.43 1.66 28.82
CA ALA A 400 -8.12 2.07 29.35
C ALA A 400 -8.25 3.19 30.39
N VAL A 401 -9.08 4.21 30.11
CA VAL A 401 -9.37 5.29 31.05
C VAL A 401 -10.09 4.75 32.29
N CYS A 402 -11.08 3.87 32.13
CA CYS A 402 -11.74 3.20 33.25
C CYS A 402 -10.77 2.36 34.09
N GLY A 403 -9.86 1.61 33.45
CA GLY A 403 -8.83 0.83 34.13
C GLY A 403 -7.85 1.69 34.93
N LEU A 404 -7.38 2.81 34.35
CA LEU A 404 -6.50 3.76 35.02
C LEU A 404 -7.18 4.46 36.21
N VAL A 405 -8.48 4.75 36.10
CA VAL A 405 -9.29 5.26 37.23
C VAL A 405 -9.40 4.23 38.33
N LEU A 406 -9.70 2.98 38.00
CA LEU A 406 -9.77 1.87 38.97
C LEU A 406 -8.46 1.69 39.70
N LEU A 407 -7.33 1.71 38.98
CA LEU A 407 -5.99 1.66 39.58
C LEU A 407 -5.71 2.87 40.48
N SER A 408 -6.06 4.08 40.04
CA SER A 408 -5.91 5.30 40.86
C SER A 408 -6.77 5.27 42.13
N PHE A 409 -7.97 4.68 42.07
CA PHE A 409 -8.86 4.51 43.23
C PHE A 409 -8.36 3.44 44.19
N ILE A 410 -7.72 2.38 43.69
CA ILE A 410 -7.06 1.36 44.50
C ILE A 410 -5.81 1.93 45.20
N GLU A 411 -5.05 2.80 44.53
CA GLU A 411 -3.85 3.43 45.08
C GLU A 411 -4.16 4.54 46.11
N ASP A 412 -5.22 5.33 45.91
CA ASP A 412 -5.66 6.36 46.87
C ASP A 412 -7.17 6.68 46.73
N PRO A 413 -8.03 6.12 47.61
CA PRO A 413 -9.48 6.29 47.53
C PRO A 413 -9.98 7.74 47.68
N PHE A 414 -9.14 8.65 48.19
CA PHE A 414 -9.51 10.03 48.47
C PHE A 414 -9.15 11.03 47.35
N LYS A 415 -8.51 10.57 46.26
CA LYS A 415 -8.11 11.43 45.13
C LYS A 415 -9.20 11.75 44.10
N LEU A 416 -10.36 11.09 44.17
CA LEU A 416 -11.45 11.27 43.21
C LEU A 416 -12.49 12.28 43.74
N ASP A 417 -12.53 13.47 43.14
CA ASP A 417 -13.47 14.54 43.48
C ASP A 417 -14.93 14.17 43.12
N ALA A 418 -15.91 14.71 43.86
CA ALA A 418 -17.34 14.50 43.73
C ALA A 418 -17.93 14.86 42.34
N GLY A 419 -17.19 15.62 41.52
CA GLY A 419 -17.51 15.85 40.11
C GLY A 419 -17.48 14.57 39.24
N PHE A 420 -16.70 13.56 39.65
CA PHE A 420 -16.49 12.32 38.91
C PHE A 420 -17.77 11.46 38.77
N PHE A 421 -18.53 11.33 39.85
CA PHE A 421 -19.79 10.56 39.86
C PHE A 421 -20.91 11.19 39.01
N LYS A 422 -20.75 12.47 38.61
CA LYS A 422 -21.71 13.17 37.73
C LYS A 422 -21.46 12.93 36.24
N ILE A 423 -20.24 12.56 35.83
CA ILE A 423 -19.86 12.38 34.42
C ILE A 423 -19.98 10.91 33.97
N LEU A 424 -19.82 9.96 34.91
CA LEU A 424 -19.95 8.53 34.68
C LEU A 424 -21.27 8.11 33.96
N PRO A 425 -22.44 8.75 34.20
CA PRO A 425 -23.68 8.45 33.48
C PRO A 425 -23.78 9.07 32.09
N VAL A 426 -22.98 10.10 31.78
CA VAL A 426 -23.06 10.87 30.52
C VAL A 426 -22.33 10.15 29.38
N ILE A 427 -21.31 9.36 29.69
CA ILE A 427 -20.45 8.69 28.70
C ILE A 427 -21.18 7.55 27.96
N PRO A 428 -21.97 6.67 28.62
CA PRO A 428 -22.83 5.72 27.92
C PRO A 428 -23.86 6.40 27.01
N LEU A 429 -24.34 7.59 27.39
CA LEU A 429 -25.27 8.39 26.58
C LEU A 429 -24.59 8.98 25.32
N VAL A 430 -23.30 9.37 25.40
CA VAL A 430 -22.53 9.81 24.23
C VAL A 430 -22.21 8.63 23.31
N MET A 431 -21.85 7.45 23.86
CA MET A 431 -21.68 6.24 23.05
C MET A 431 -22.99 5.81 22.39
N LEU A 432 -24.11 5.83 23.13
CA LEU A 432 -25.43 5.55 22.60
C LEU A 432 -25.82 6.59 21.54
N TYR A 433 -25.49 7.87 21.73
CA TYR A 433 -25.70 8.92 20.74
C TYR A 433 -24.93 8.66 19.45
N PHE A 434 -23.65 8.27 19.51
CA PHE A 434 -22.87 7.94 18.31
C PHE A 434 -23.38 6.68 17.62
N VAL A 435 -23.72 5.63 18.37
CA VAL A 435 -24.33 4.41 17.82
C VAL A 435 -25.67 4.73 17.14
N LEU A 436 -26.52 5.54 17.77
CA LEU A 436 -27.81 5.96 17.24
C LEU A 436 -27.67 6.93 16.06
N TYR A 437 -26.68 7.82 16.07
CA TYR A 437 -26.36 8.73 14.97
C TYR A 437 -25.91 7.94 13.73
N SER A 438 -25.02 6.95 13.91
CA SER A 438 -24.64 5.99 12.86
C SER A 438 -25.85 5.20 12.34
N TRP A 439 -26.80 4.83 13.21
CA TRP A 439 -28.03 4.13 12.83
C TRP A 439 -29.01 5.02 12.02
N CYS A 440 -29.03 6.32 12.31
CA CYS A 440 -29.83 7.33 11.61
C CYS A 440 -29.30 7.58 10.18
N GLN A 441 -27.98 7.60 10.00
CA GLN A 441 -27.32 7.73 8.68
C GLN A 441 -27.57 6.52 7.75
N LEU A 442 -28.06 5.40 8.30
CA LEU A 442 -28.44 4.18 7.55
C LEU A 442 -29.93 4.16 7.11
N GLY A 443 -30.68 5.25 7.28
CA GLY A 443 -32.05 5.39 6.76
C GLY A 443 -33.17 5.00 7.72
N HIS A 444 -32.89 4.75 9.01
CA HIS A 444 -33.87 4.35 10.02
C HIS A 444 -34.34 5.52 10.92
N VAL A 445 -34.62 6.69 10.32
CA VAL A 445 -34.95 7.94 11.03
C VAL A 445 -36.17 7.83 11.97
N GLY A 446 -37.18 7.03 11.60
CA GLY A 446 -38.39 6.85 12.40
C GLY A 446 -38.18 6.09 13.71
N GLN A 447 -37.28 5.10 13.72
CA GLN A 447 -36.93 4.35 14.92
C GLN A 447 -36.05 5.16 15.86
N TRP A 448 -35.19 6.02 15.30
CA TRP A 448 -34.36 6.96 16.03
C TRP A 448 -35.20 7.99 16.81
N LEU A 449 -36.17 8.64 16.15
CA LEU A 449 -37.07 9.61 16.80
C LEU A 449 -37.91 8.97 17.93
N SER A 450 -38.41 7.75 17.72
CA SER A 450 -39.20 7.04 18.73
C SER A 450 -38.37 6.69 19.98
N LEU A 451 -37.10 6.35 19.80
CA LEU A 451 -36.21 5.98 20.91
C LEU A 451 -35.74 7.23 21.67
N CYS A 452 -35.41 8.33 20.97
CA CYS A 452 -35.09 9.61 21.59
C CYS A 452 -36.25 10.14 22.44
N PHE A 453 -37.50 9.99 21.98
CA PHE A 453 -38.68 10.38 22.74
C PHE A 453 -38.87 9.52 24.00
N HIS A 454 -38.63 8.21 23.92
CA HIS A 454 -38.69 7.29 25.06
C HIS A 454 -37.60 7.58 26.11
N LEU A 455 -36.40 7.94 25.67
CA LEU A 455 -35.28 8.31 26.54
C LEU A 455 -35.53 9.65 27.24
N ASP A 456 -36.06 10.66 26.53
CA ASP A 456 -36.43 11.95 27.12
C ASP A 456 -37.54 11.79 28.18
N CYS A 457 -38.55 10.96 27.92
CA CYS A 457 -39.59 10.63 28.90
C CYS A 457 -39.02 9.96 30.17
N ARG A 458 -38.08 9.02 30.05
CA ARG A 458 -37.45 8.38 31.23
C ARG A 458 -36.53 9.33 31.99
N CYS A 459 -35.77 10.17 31.30
CA CYS A 459 -34.90 11.17 31.93
C CYS A 459 -35.71 12.23 32.72
N ARG A 460 -36.89 12.61 32.22
CA ARG A 460 -37.83 13.48 32.95
C ARG A 460 -38.40 12.83 34.20
N GLN A 461 -38.73 11.53 34.15
CA GLN A 461 -39.21 10.79 35.32
C GLN A 461 -38.15 10.62 36.42
N GLN A 462 -36.86 10.68 36.08
CA GLN A 462 -35.75 10.58 37.02
C GLN A 462 -35.17 11.94 37.48
N GLY A 463 -35.80 13.07 37.09
CA GLY A 463 -35.38 14.41 37.53
C GLY A 463 -34.08 14.93 36.91
N MET A 464 -33.61 14.35 35.80
CA MET A 464 -32.33 14.70 35.13
C MET A 464 -32.47 15.84 34.11
N VAL A 465 -33.41 16.77 34.31
CA VAL A 465 -33.80 17.75 33.28
C VAL A 465 -33.03 19.05 33.44
N SER A 466 -31.89 19.16 32.76
CA SER A 466 -31.39 20.47 32.28
C SER A 466 -30.34 20.38 31.17
N GLN A 467 -29.65 19.25 30.98
CA GLN A 467 -28.53 19.17 30.05
C GLN A 467 -28.83 18.50 28.69
N LEU A 468 -29.84 17.61 28.60
CA LEU A 468 -30.12 16.89 27.35
C LEU A 468 -30.91 17.72 26.32
N SER A 469 -31.87 18.53 26.80
CA SER A 469 -32.72 19.37 25.93
C SER A 469 -31.93 20.46 25.20
N GLY A 470 -30.83 20.94 25.79
CA GLY A 470 -29.94 21.91 25.17
C GLY A 470 -29.09 21.33 24.03
N LEU A 471 -28.64 20.07 24.16
CA LEU A 471 -27.86 19.37 23.15
C LEU A 471 -28.67 18.98 21.91
N ILE A 472 -29.96 18.68 22.08
CA ILE A 472 -30.87 18.34 20.98
C ILE A 472 -31.29 19.60 20.20
N ALA A 473 -31.42 20.74 20.87
CA ALA A 473 -31.80 22.01 20.23
C ALA A 473 -30.63 22.68 19.48
N SER A 474 -29.37 22.41 19.85
CA SER A 474 -28.18 23.06 19.27
C SER A 474 -27.61 22.37 18.03
N SER A 475 -28.13 21.21 17.62
CA SER A 475 -27.47 20.32 16.65
C SER A 475 -28.10 20.25 15.25
N LEU A 476 -29.11 21.07 14.90
CA LEU A 476 -29.57 21.23 13.50
C LEU A 476 -30.26 22.58 13.25
N PRO A 477 -29.72 23.45 12.36
CA PRO A 477 -30.46 24.61 11.86
C PRO A 477 -31.69 24.24 11.00
N GLY A 478 -31.82 22.98 10.57
CA GLY A 478 -32.88 22.53 9.65
C GLY A 478 -34.17 22.02 10.29
N VAL A 479 -34.20 21.72 11.59
CA VAL A 479 -35.39 21.12 12.25
C VAL A 479 -36.32 22.18 12.84
N VAL A 480 -35.83 23.40 13.07
CA VAL A 480 -36.65 24.53 13.55
C VAL A 480 -37.79 24.87 12.59
N LEU A 481 -37.64 24.61 11.28
CA LEU A 481 -38.70 24.81 10.29
C LEU A 481 -39.82 23.76 10.33
N TYR A 482 -39.55 22.54 10.82
CA TYR A 482 -40.58 21.48 10.90
C TYR A 482 -41.39 21.57 12.20
N THR A 483 -40.74 21.95 13.31
CA THR A 483 -41.40 22.18 14.60
C THR A 483 -42.29 23.42 14.60
N LEU A 484 -41.97 24.43 13.78
CA LEU A 484 -42.84 25.61 13.56
C LEU A 484 -44.02 25.33 12.62
N PHE A 485 -43.96 24.28 11.79
CA PHE A 485 -45.07 23.88 10.91
C PHE A 485 -46.13 23.06 11.66
N LEU A 486 -45.73 22.30 12.68
CA LEU A 486 -46.64 21.48 13.50
C LEU A 486 -47.23 22.21 14.71
N SER A 487 -46.76 23.41 15.05
CA SER A 487 -47.37 24.24 16.10
C SER A 487 -48.52 25.14 15.61
N ARG A 488 -48.91 24.99 14.34
CA ARG A 488 -50.07 25.65 13.70
C ARG A 488 -51.13 24.67 13.17
N MET A 489 -51.04 23.38 13.50
CA MET A 489 -52.13 22.40 13.46
C MET A 489 -52.43 21.97 14.89
#